data_AF-A0A414J5Y9-F1
#
_entry.id   AF-A0A414J5Y9-F1
#
_cell.length_a   1.000
_cell.length_b   1.000
_cell.length_c   1.000
_cell.angle_alpha   90.00
_cell.angle_beta   90.00
_cell.angle_gamma   90.00
#
_symmetry.space_group_name_H-M   'P 1'
#
loop_
_entity.id
_entity.type
_entity.pdbx_description
1 polymer ?
#
loop_
_entity_poly.entity_id
_entity_poly.type
_entity_poly.pdbx_seq_one_letter_code
_entity_poly.pdbx_strand_id
1 'polypeptide(L)'
;MQEEVTNKTVALCIRTTKLTADVLKSAMRAYLRSHSQKSNEKKQAKIQKKNQPKQGKIKVKELAAQNAGMTNIEITNKNIRSFEKYARQYGVNFALKKDRTKDPPVYLVFFKGRDQDAINAAFREFSAKSIQKANKTSIHQKLLKNKNIVKQSKKDKVKQMHQTQER
;
A
#
# COMPACT_ATOMS: atom_id res chain seq x y z
N MET A 1 16.22 6.07 -43.22
CA MET A 1 16.75 4.76 -43.68
C MET A 1 17.94 4.26 -42.87
N GLN A 2 18.89 5.10 -42.44
CA GLN A 2 20.08 4.63 -41.71
C GLN A 2 19.78 3.94 -40.36
N GLU A 3 18.82 4.45 -39.60
CA GLU A 3 18.59 4.01 -38.21
C GLU A 3 17.99 2.60 -38.08
N GLU A 4 17.22 2.14 -39.07
CA GLU A 4 16.64 0.78 -39.06
C GLU A 4 17.67 -0.31 -39.34
N VAL A 5 18.74 -0.02 -40.07
CA VAL A 5 19.78 -0.99 -40.44
C VAL A 5 20.69 -1.28 -39.23
N THR A 6 20.93 -0.26 -38.40
CA THR A 6 21.70 -0.37 -37.15
C THR A 6 21.06 -1.32 -36.13
N ASN A 7 19.74 -1.35 -36.03
CA ASN A 7 19.03 -2.24 -35.09
C ASN A 7 19.13 -3.74 -35.42
N LYS A 8 19.58 -4.10 -36.63
CA LYS A 8 19.76 -5.50 -37.08
C LYS A 8 21.22 -5.95 -37.10
N THR A 9 22.16 -5.05 -36.78
CA THR A 9 23.59 -5.35 -36.86
C THR A 9 24.11 -5.73 -35.48
N VAL A 10 24.68 -6.93 -35.36
CA VAL A 10 25.31 -7.43 -34.12
C VAL A 10 26.82 -7.40 -34.30
N ALA A 11 27.52 -6.64 -33.47
CA ALA A 11 28.98 -6.68 -33.39
C ALA A 11 29.43 -7.79 -32.40
N LEU A 12 30.15 -8.79 -32.89
CA LEU A 12 30.74 -9.87 -32.07
C LEU A 12 32.26 -9.90 -32.28
N CYS A 13 33.02 -9.66 -31.20
CA CYS A 13 34.48 -9.75 -31.21
C CYS A 13 34.93 -11.06 -30.58
N ILE A 14 35.79 -11.83 -31.27
CA ILE A 14 36.31 -13.11 -30.80
C ILE A 14 37.84 -13.04 -30.79
N ARG A 15 38.45 -13.12 -29.62
CA ARG A 15 39.92 -13.15 -29.47
C ARG A 15 40.40 -14.60 -29.49
N THR A 16 41.16 -14.98 -30.51
CA THR A 16 41.67 -16.36 -30.70
C THR A 16 43.05 -16.31 -31.34
N THR A 17 43.88 -17.34 -31.12
CA THR A 17 45.18 -17.48 -31.81
C THR A 17 45.04 -18.09 -33.20
N LYS A 18 44.03 -18.97 -33.39
CA LYS A 18 43.64 -19.53 -34.69
C LYS A 18 42.12 -19.61 -34.76
N LEU A 19 41.54 -19.06 -35.83
CA LEU A 19 40.11 -19.10 -36.07
C LEU A 19 39.74 -20.41 -36.77
N THR A 20 39.34 -21.41 -35.99
CA THR A 20 38.84 -22.70 -36.51
C THR A 20 37.31 -22.75 -36.51
N ALA A 21 36.75 -23.67 -37.31
CA ALA A 21 35.30 -23.85 -37.41
C ALA A 21 34.64 -24.15 -36.06
N ASP A 22 35.30 -24.92 -35.19
CA ASP A 22 34.79 -25.24 -33.86
C ASP A 22 34.76 -24.02 -32.92
N VAL A 23 35.75 -23.14 -33.03
CA VAL A 23 35.81 -21.90 -32.24
C VAL A 23 34.69 -20.96 -32.67
N LEU A 24 34.45 -20.81 -33.97
CA LEU A 24 33.34 -20.01 -34.49
C LEU A 24 31.98 -20.57 -34.04
N LYS A 25 31.79 -21.90 -34.15
CA LYS A 25 30.58 -22.61 -33.70
C LYS A 25 30.32 -22.43 -32.20
N SER A 26 31.38 -22.51 -31.39
CA SER A 26 31.31 -22.28 -29.94
C SER A 26 30.92 -20.83 -29.62
N ALA A 27 31.55 -19.86 -30.29
CA ALA A 27 31.24 -18.44 -30.11
C ALA A 27 29.79 -18.09 -30.48
N MET A 28 29.28 -18.61 -31.59
CA MET A 28 27.88 -18.42 -32.00
C MET A 28 26.89 -19.03 -30.99
N ARG A 29 27.20 -20.24 -30.46
CA ARG A 29 26.39 -20.88 -29.41
C ARG A 29 26.41 -20.09 -28.10
N ALA A 30 27.56 -19.57 -27.70
CA ALA A 30 27.69 -18.73 -26.52
C ALA A 30 26.87 -17.44 -26.66
N TYR A 31 26.90 -16.82 -27.84
CA TYR A 31 26.10 -15.64 -28.16
C TYR A 31 24.59 -15.90 -28.03
N LEU A 32 24.09 -17.00 -28.64
CA LEU A 32 22.68 -17.37 -28.56
C LEU A 32 22.23 -17.72 -27.13
N ARG A 33 23.09 -18.37 -26.34
CA ARG A 33 22.82 -18.64 -24.91
C ARG A 33 22.72 -17.36 -24.10
N SER A 34 23.64 -16.41 -24.28
CA SER A 34 23.60 -15.12 -23.59
C SER A 34 22.34 -14.32 -23.95
N HIS A 35 21.93 -14.34 -25.22
CA HIS A 35 20.73 -13.66 -25.67
C HIS A 35 19.44 -14.30 -25.12
N SER A 36 19.37 -15.64 -25.10
CA SER A 36 18.22 -16.37 -24.56
C SER A 36 18.13 -16.32 -23.04
N GLN A 37 19.26 -16.32 -22.31
CA GLN A 37 19.31 -16.21 -20.85
C GLN A 37 18.70 -14.89 -20.36
N LYS A 38 18.99 -13.75 -21.00
CA LYS A 38 18.35 -12.46 -20.67
C LYS A 38 16.82 -12.49 -20.81
N SER A 39 16.28 -13.29 -21.72
CA SER A 39 14.83 -13.48 -21.86
C SER A 39 14.27 -14.45 -20.82
N ASN A 40 15.04 -15.49 -20.47
CA ASN A 40 14.64 -16.52 -19.51
C ASN A 40 14.74 -16.03 -18.06
N GLU A 41 15.73 -15.23 -17.69
CA GLU A 41 15.82 -14.56 -16.38
C GLU A 41 14.62 -13.63 -16.15
N LYS A 42 14.21 -12.86 -17.16
CA LYS A 42 12.98 -12.03 -17.09
C LYS A 42 11.73 -12.88 -16.93
N LYS A 43 11.66 -14.06 -17.56
CA LYS A 43 10.56 -15.01 -17.38
C LYS A 43 10.57 -15.65 -15.98
N GLN A 44 11.74 -16.07 -15.49
CA GLN A 44 11.90 -16.66 -14.15
C GLN A 44 11.62 -15.65 -13.03
N ALA A 45 12.08 -14.40 -13.15
CA ALA A 45 11.75 -13.32 -12.22
C ALA A 45 10.24 -13.01 -12.19
N LYS A 46 9.54 -13.12 -13.34
CA LYS A 46 8.08 -13.00 -13.40
C LYS A 46 7.36 -14.17 -12.72
N ILE A 47 7.88 -15.39 -12.85
CA ILE A 47 7.32 -16.59 -12.20
C ILE A 47 7.53 -16.53 -10.68
N GLN A 48 8.71 -16.10 -10.22
CA GLN A 48 8.99 -15.90 -8.79
C GLN A 48 8.09 -14.83 -8.16
N LYS A 49 7.82 -13.71 -8.86
CA LYS A 49 6.84 -12.70 -8.40
C LYS A 49 5.40 -13.23 -8.37
N LYS A 50 5.05 -14.21 -9.20
CA LYS A 50 3.71 -14.82 -9.23
C LYS A 50 3.48 -15.83 -8.10
N ASN A 51 4.56 -16.45 -7.59
CA ASN A 51 4.53 -17.40 -6.48
C ASN A 51 4.68 -16.75 -5.09
N GLN A 52 4.86 -15.43 -5.01
CA GLN A 52 4.73 -14.73 -3.74
C GLN A 52 3.25 -14.74 -3.31
N PRO A 53 2.92 -15.12 -2.07
CA PRO A 53 1.55 -15.08 -1.58
C PRO A 53 1.02 -13.65 -1.72
N LYS A 54 -0.04 -13.47 -2.52
CA LYS A 54 -0.66 -12.16 -2.76
C LYS A 54 -1.11 -11.59 -1.41
N GLN A 55 -0.41 -10.56 -0.95
CA GLN A 55 -0.74 -9.86 0.29
C GLN A 55 -1.92 -8.90 0.05
N GLY A 56 -2.94 -8.95 0.89
CA GLY A 56 -4.03 -7.98 0.91
C GLY A 56 -5.42 -8.58 0.72
N LYS A 57 -6.24 -7.97 -0.15
CA LYS A 57 -7.66 -8.30 -0.31
C LYS A 57 -7.83 -9.61 -1.09
N ILE A 58 -8.28 -10.66 -0.42
CA ILE A 58 -8.54 -11.98 -1.00
C ILE A 58 -10.06 -12.23 -1.04
N LYS A 59 -10.54 -13.01 -2.02
CA LYS A 59 -11.94 -13.42 -2.08
C LYS A 59 -12.26 -14.37 -0.92
N VAL A 60 -13.45 -14.25 -0.33
CA VAL A 60 -13.88 -15.10 0.81
C VAL A 60 -13.72 -16.60 0.51
N LYS A 61 -14.05 -17.04 -0.73
CA LYS A 61 -13.89 -18.44 -1.16
C LYS A 61 -12.42 -18.91 -1.18
N GLU A 62 -11.50 -18.05 -1.61
CA GLU A 62 -10.06 -18.35 -1.65
C GLU A 62 -9.45 -18.34 -0.25
N LEU A 63 -9.99 -17.52 0.66
CA LEU A 63 -9.57 -17.47 2.05
C LEU A 63 -10.05 -18.71 2.84
N ALA A 64 -11.27 -19.18 2.57
CA ALA A 64 -11.83 -20.39 3.17
C ALA A 64 -11.14 -21.67 2.68
N ALA A 65 -10.75 -21.73 1.39
CA ALA A 65 -10.08 -22.89 0.80
C ALA A 65 -8.69 -23.20 1.39
N GLN A 66 -8.09 -22.26 2.14
CA GLN A 66 -6.76 -22.42 2.75
C GLN A 66 -6.79 -23.11 4.13
N ASN A 67 -7.90 -23.74 4.52
CA ASN A 67 -8.03 -24.62 5.69
C ASN A 67 -7.45 -24.03 6.99
N ALA A 68 -7.72 -22.75 7.24
CA ALA A 68 -7.40 -22.09 8.50
C ALA A 68 -8.67 -21.41 8.97
N GLY A 69 -9.18 -21.85 10.13
CA GLY A 69 -10.45 -21.39 10.70
C GLY A 69 -10.62 -19.87 10.55
N MET A 70 -11.77 -19.47 10.04
CA MET A 70 -12.08 -18.06 9.81
C MET A 70 -12.59 -17.45 11.11
N THR A 71 -11.97 -16.35 11.53
CA THR A 71 -12.46 -15.53 12.62
C THR A 71 -12.97 -14.18 12.10
N ASN A 72 -14.03 -13.67 12.73
CA ASN A 72 -14.79 -12.52 12.24
C ASN A 72 -14.73 -11.39 13.27
N ILE A 73 -14.47 -10.17 12.81
CA ILE A 73 -14.60 -8.96 13.62
C ILE A 73 -15.55 -8.00 12.89
N GLU A 74 -16.52 -7.46 13.63
CA GLU A 74 -17.48 -6.48 13.12
C GLU A 74 -16.86 -5.08 13.09
N ILE A 75 -16.97 -4.37 11.96
CA ILE A 75 -16.47 -3.00 11.80
C ILE A 75 -17.55 -2.08 11.22
N THR A 76 -17.58 -0.83 11.70
CA THR A 76 -18.47 0.22 11.23
C THR A 76 -18.09 0.79 9.86
N ASN A 77 -19.13 1.04 9.05
CA ASN A 77 -19.12 1.56 7.67
C ASN A 77 -18.14 2.71 7.37
N LYS A 78 -18.02 3.69 8.27
CA LYS A 78 -17.29 4.95 8.00
C LYS A 78 -15.77 4.77 7.89
N ASN A 79 -15.24 3.68 8.42
CA ASN A 79 -13.82 3.55 8.77
C ASN A 79 -13.11 2.40 8.04
N ILE A 80 -13.87 1.49 7.41
CA ILE A 80 -13.34 0.24 6.86
C ILE A 80 -12.32 0.40 5.73
N ARG A 81 -12.50 1.38 4.84
CA ARG A 81 -11.56 1.59 3.72
C ARG A 81 -10.17 1.99 4.21
N SER A 82 -10.10 2.63 5.38
CA SER A 82 -8.84 3.07 5.97
C SER A 82 -8.10 1.93 6.68
N PHE A 83 -8.79 0.84 7.04
CA PHE A 83 -8.20 -0.32 7.70
C PHE A 83 -7.27 -1.13 6.78
N GLU A 84 -7.50 -1.12 5.46
CA GLU A 84 -6.69 -1.86 4.49
C GLU A 84 -5.19 -1.49 4.57
N LYS A 85 -4.88 -0.22 4.84
CA LYS A 85 -3.48 0.22 4.99
C LYS A 85 -2.79 -0.45 6.18
N TYR A 86 -3.51 -0.60 7.30
CA TYR A 86 -2.98 -1.21 8.50
C TYR A 86 -2.88 -2.73 8.33
N ALA A 87 -3.90 -3.38 7.78
CA ALA A 87 -3.85 -4.82 7.50
C ALA A 87 -2.65 -5.20 6.61
N ARG A 88 -2.31 -4.39 5.60
CA ARG A 88 -1.12 -4.60 4.76
C ARG A 88 0.20 -4.43 5.53
N GLN A 89 0.27 -3.48 6.46
CA GLN A 89 1.47 -3.23 7.27
C GLN A 89 1.79 -4.42 8.19
N TYR A 90 0.75 -5.08 8.72
CA TYR A 90 0.90 -6.28 9.55
C TYR A 90 0.85 -7.59 8.75
N GLY A 91 0.86 -7.52 7.40
CA GLY A 91 0.92 -8.70 6.53
C GLY A 91 -0.34 -9.57 6.54
N VAL A 92 -1.49 -9.06 7.01
CA VAL A 92 -2.69 -9.88 7.16
C VAL A 92 -3.53 -9.90 5.89
N ASN A 93 -3.88 -11.11 5.46
CA ASN A 93 -4.84 -11.35 4.39
C ASN A 93 -6.26 -11.33 4.94
N PHE A 94 -7.11 -10.54 4.32
CA PHE A 94 -8.49 -10.39 4.77
C PHE A 94 -9.49 -10.34 3.61
N ALA A 95 -10.72 -10.77 3.90
CA ALA A 95 -11.85 -10.65 3.02
C ALA A 95 -12.94 -9.80 3.68
N LEU A 96 -13.59 -8.95 2.88
CA LEU A 96 -14.64 -8.05 3.33
C LEU A 96 -15.99 -8.56 2.86
N LYS A 97 -16.95 -8.72 3.79
CA LYS A 97 -18.35 -9.00 3.47
C LYS A 97 -19.21 -7.89 4.05
N LYS A 98 -20.06 -7.31 3.21
CA LYS A 98 -21.11 -6.41 3.67
C LYS A 98 -22.29 -7.25 4.13
N ASP A 99 -22.66 -7.12 5.40
CA ASP A 99 -23.94 -7.58 5.90
C ASP A 99 -24.99 -6.51 5.61
N ARG A 100 -26.03 -6.90 4.86
CA ARG A 100 -27.15 -6.02 4.49
C ARG A 100 -28.38 -6.29 5.34
N THR A 101 -28.34 -7.30 6.22
CA THR A 101 -29.48 -7.68 7.07
C THR A 101 -29.63 -6.74 8.27
N LYS A 102 -28.52 -6.13 8.72
CA LYS A 102 -28.50 -5.12 9.79
C LYS A 102 -28.66 -3.72 9.19
N ASP A 103 -29.50 -2.88 9.80
CA ASP A 103 -29.59 -1.45 9.53
C ASP A 103 -29.11 -0.67 10.77
N PRO A 104 -28.00 0.08 10.71
CA PRO A 104 -27.16 0.38 9.55
C PRO A 104 -26.29 -0.81 9.09
N PRO A 105 -25.94 -0.91 7.78
CA PRO A 105 -25.16 -2.03 7.25
C PRO A 105 -23.81 -2.18 7.95
N VAL A 106 -23.51 -3.40 8.39
CA VAL A 106 -22.27 -3.77 9.08
C VAL A 106 -21.34 -4.47 8.10
N TYR A 107 -20.04 -4.27 8.25
CA TYR A 107 -19.05 -4.97 7.44
C TYR A 107 -18.29 -5.96 8.31
N LEU A 108 -18.27 -7.22 7.87
CA LEU A 108 -17.48 -8.27 8.48
C LEU A 108 -16.16 -8.41 7.74
N VAL A 109 -15.09 -8.44 8.51
CA VAL A 109 -13.76 -8.79 8.01
C VAL A 109 -13.46 -10.22 8.41
N PHE A 110 -13.24 -11.06 7.41
CA PHE A 110 -12.79 -12.44 7.56
C PHE A 110 -11.29 -12.48 7.39
N PHE A 111 -10.61 -13.19 8.28
CA PHE A 111 -9.17 -13.36 8.24
C PHE A 111 -8.80 -14.78 8.66
N LYS A 112 -7.53 -15.12 8.44
CA LYS A 112 -6.98 -16.41 8.84
C LYS A 112 -6.85 -16.45 10.36
N GLY A 113 -7.35 -17.48 11.03
CA GLY A 113 -7.29 -17.59 12.50
C GLY A 113 -5.88 -17.57 13.09
N ARG A 114 -4.83 -17.89 12.30
CA ARG A 114 -3.42 -17.80 12.72
C ARG A 114 -2.90 -16.36 12.88
N ASP A 115 -3.58 -15.38 12.27
CA ASP A 115 -3.12 -13.99 12.21
C ASP A 115 -3.89 -13.09 13.22
N GLN A 116 -4.46 -13.69 14.28
CA GLN A 116 -5.27 -12.97 15.27
C GLN A 116 -4.52 -11.82 15.96
N ASP A 117 -3.27 -12.07 16.39
CA ASP A 117 -2.48 -11.07 17.09
C ASP A 117 -2.10 -9.88 16.19
N ALA A 118 -1.76 -10.18 14.93
CA ALA A 118 -1.45 -9.17 13.91
C ALA A 118 -2.67 -8.30 13.59
N ILE A 119 -3.87 -8.90 13.56
CA ILE A 119 -5.12 -8.18 13.39
C ILE A 119 -5.42 -7.27 14.59
N ASN A 120 -5.28 -7.77 15.81
CA ASN A 120 -5.51 -6.99 17.02
C ASN A 120 -4.57 -5.79 17.11
N ALA A 121 -3.29 -5.96 16.72
CA ALA A 121 -2.33 -4.87 16.61
C ALA A 121 -2.75 -3.84 15.55
N ALA A 122 -3.13 -4.29 14.34
CA ALA A 122 -3.61 -3.42 13.27
C ALA A 122 -4.86 -2.63 13.68
N PHE A 123 -5.79 -3.26 14.39
CA PHE A 123 -6.99 -2.62 14.91
C PHE A 123 -6.69 -1.60 15.99
N ARG A 124 -5.79 -1.91 16.92
CA ARG A 124 -5.40 -0.97 17.98
C ARG A 124 -4.79 0.29 17.38
N GLU A 125 -3.92 0.15 16.39
CA GLU A 125 -3.32 1.29 15.69
C GLU A 125 -4.35 2.07 14.88
N PHE A 126 -5.26 1.36 14.20
CA PHE A 126 -6.34 1.97 13.43
C PHE A 126 -7.27 2.81 14.33
N SER A 127 -7.70 2.25 15.46
CA SER A 127 -8.54 2.92 16.44
C SER A 127 -7.84 4.16 17.01
N ALA A 128 -6.56 4.04 17.40
CA ALA A 128 -5.79 5.18 17.89
C ALA A 128 -5.70 6.32 16.86
N LYS A 129 -5.37 6.00 15.60
CA LYS A 129 -5.25 7.01 14.53
C LYS A 129 -6.60 7.57 14.08
N SER A 130 -7.68 6.79 14.14
CA SER A 130 -9.02 7.28 13.83
C SER A 130 -9.52 8.27 14.88
N ILE A 131 -9.27 8.02 16.17
CA ILE A 131 -9.54 8.94 17.26
C ILE A 131 -8.70 10.22 17.12
N GLN A 132 -7.40 10.10 16.84
CA GLN A 132 -6.55 11.27 16.59
C GLN A 132 -7.03 12.10 15.40
N LYS A 133 -7.50 11.46 14.33
CA LYS A 133 -8.05 12.15 13.15
C LYS A 133 -9.38 12.84 13.46
N ALA A 134 -10.23 12.22 14.28
CA ALA A 134 -11.48 12.82 14.74
C ALA A 134 -11.24 14.02 15.68
N ASN A 135 -10.23 13.93 16.55
CA ASN A 135 -9.84 14.99 17.49
C ASN A 135 -9.05 16.14 16.82
N LYS A 136 -8.57 15.95 15.59
CA LYS A 136 -7.86 17.00 14.86
C LYS A 136 -8.83 18.11 14.46
N THR A 137 -8.80 19.22 15.20
CA THR A 137 -9.57 20.43 14.85
C THR A 137 -9.23 20.91 13.44
N SER A 138 -10.26 21.20 12.64
CA SER A 138 -10.08 21.65 11.26
C SER A 138 -9.42 23.02 11.22
N ILE A 139 -8.72 23.35 10.12
CA ILE A 139 -8.08 24.67 9.95
C ILE A 139 -9.12 25.79 10.09
N HIS A 140 -10.32 25.60 9.53
CA HIS A 140 -11.43 26.54 9.67
C HIS A 140 -11.85 26.73 11.14
N GLN A 141 -12.00 25.64 11.90
CA GLN A 141 -12.31 25.72 13.33
C GLN A 141 -11.20 26.42 14.12
N LYS A 142 -9.92 26.17 13.79
CA LYS A 142 -8.78 26.88 14.39
C LYS A 142 -8.83 28.38 14.07
N LEU A 143 -9.12 28.73 12.82
CA LEU A 143 -9.23 30.13 12.40
C LEU A 143 -10.39 30.85 13.09
N LEU A 144 -11.55 30.19 13.22
CA LEU A 144 -12.69 30.73 13.96
C LEU A 144 -12.37 30.92 15.44
N LYS A 145 -11.73 29.92 16.08
CA LYS A 145 -11.26 30.04 17.46
C LYS A 145 -10.31 31.23 17.62
N ASN A 146 -9.32 31.36 16.74
CA ASN A 146 -8.36 32.47 16.79
C ASN A 146 -9.04 33.83 16.54
N LYS A 147 -9.96 33.91 15.58
CA LYS A 147 -10.77 35.13 15.35
C LYS A 147 -11.58 35.50 16.59
N ASN A 148 -12.19 34.53 17.26
CA ASN A 148 -12.96 34.76 18.48
C ASN A 148 -12.06 35.20 19.64
N ILE A 149 -10.89 34.58 19.82
CA ILE A 149 -9.89 35.00 20.81
C ILE A 149 -9.47 36.44 20.58
N VAL A 150 -9.12 36.82 19.34
CA VAL A 150 -8.73 38.21 19.01
C VAL A 150 -9.88 39.19 19.26
N LYS A 151 -11.13 38.83 18.93
CA LYS A 151 -12.30 39.66 19.22
C LYS A 151 -12.54 39.84 20.72
N GLN A 152 -12.36 38.78 21.51
CA GLN A 152 -12.48 38.82 22.96
C GLN A 152 -11.41 39.74 23.58
N SER A 153 -10.14 39.56 23.22
CA SER A 153 -9.03 40.38 23.70
C SER A 153 -9.18 41.87 23.35
N LYS A 154 -9.77 42.20 22.20
CA LYS A 154 -10.09 43.59 21.84
C LYS A 154 -11.18 44.17 22.75
N LYS A 155 -12.25 43.41 23.04
CA LYS A 155 -13.32 43.85 23.96
C LYS A 155 -12.81 44.05 25.38
N ASP A 156 -11.94 43.17 25.85
CA ASP A 156 -11.38 43.24 27.21
C ASP A 156 -10.46 44.47 27.38
N LYS A 157 -9.66 44.81 26.35
CA LYS A 157 -8.88 46.06 26.34
C LYS A 157 -9.76 47.31 26.39
N VAL A 158 -10.83 47.35 25.61
CA VAL A 158 -11.75 48.52 25.58
C VAL A 158 -12.47 48.69 26.91
N LYS A 159 -12.88 47.59 27.57
CA LYS A 159 -13.46 47.63 28.92
C LYS A 159 -12.47 48.14 29.97
N GLN A 160 -11.21 47.68 29.93
CA GLN A 160 -10.19 48.18 30.87
C GLN A 160 -9.89 49.67 30.67
N MET A 161 -9.85 50.16 29.43
CA MET A 161 -9.66 51.59 29.17
C MET A 161 -10.78 52.44 29.75
N HIS A 162 -12.05 52.07 29.53
CA HIS A 162 -13.19 52.78 30.10
C HIS A 162 -13.16 52.80 31.64
N GLN A 163 -12.82 51.68 32.27
CA GLN A 163 -12.78 51.58 33.73
C GLN A 163 -11.63 52.38 34.38
N THR A 164 -10.58 52.69 33.61
CA THR A 164 -9.45 53.53 34.06
C THR A 164 -9.74 55.02 33.88
N GLN A 165 -10.71 55.38 33.02
CA GLN A 165 -11.09 56.76 32.73
C GLN A 165 -12.19 57.30 33.67
N GLU A 166 -12.87 56.42 34.40
CA GLU A 166 -13.91 56.75 35.38
C GLU A 166 -13.41 56.79 36.85
N ARG A 167 -12.09 56.68 37.08
CA ARG A 167 -11.44 56.90 38.38
C ARG A 167 -10.60 58.16 38.35
#